data_AF-A0A7K4JVB8-F1
#
_entry.id   AF-A0A7K4JVB8-F1
#
_cell.length_a   1.000
_cell.length_b   1.000
_cell.length_c   1.000
_cell.angle_alpha   90.00
_cell.angle_beta   90.00
_cell.angle_gamma   90.00
#
_symmetry.space_group_name_H-M   'P 1'
#
loop_
_entity.id
_entity.type
_entity.pdbx_description
1 polymer ?
#
loop_
_entity_poly.entity_id
_entity_poly.type
_entity_poly.pdbx_seq_one_letter_code
_entity_poly.pdbx_strand_id
1 'polypeptide(L)'
;SFPEKEKRECQVVVDGLRNTLDTRNATIESLQKVLAETDMLCSSLKKQMKFLEQQQEENRSSKEEARRLRNKLQSMERIEVLLQSQRPEVEEMIREMGVGQAAVEQLAVYCVSLKKEYENLKEARKTSSEVAEKLKKELFSVGNKLQKTVSELEKTKEELKSTQKDLKNADKEILSLKKKIEILQDTLKVPSVTRETLSRLVFESPAPLELRHPKLHRPAHNEAIDLDATFDVVTPEPQPCRSLSSPAKRQKLDKKSPPVVNLSKKILKETVENWADDLEDEALRGLLPAFIRNSVLSKKPSSGSLLGPPKHAGAVRVGYDGLGGRSKFIQPTNLMEIRPGAVKSKKKNVSRPAPAAPCCSQAKLDSFLQ
;
A
#
# COMPACT_ATOMS: atom_id res chain seq x y z
N SER A 1 3.20 11.57 -89.42
CA SER A 1 2.81 10.28 -88.80
C SER A 1 3.87 9.93 -87.76
N PHE A 2 3.49 9.36 -86.62
CA PHE A 2 4.47 8.78 -85.69
C PHE A 2 5.08 7.52 -86.31
N PRO A 3 6.39 7.26 -86.14
CA PRO A 3 7.02 6.04 -86.64
C PRO A 3 6.47 4.80 -85.92
N GLU A 4 6.30 3.72 -86.66
CA GLU A 4 5.61 2.51 -86.21
C GLU A 4 6.27 1.83 -84.99
N LYS A 5 7.58 2.04 -84.82
CA LYS A 5 8.37 1.62 -83.65
C LYS A 5 7.87 2.26 -82.36
N GLU A 6 7.69 3.59 -82.34
CA GLU A 6 7.21 4.32 -81.16
C GLU A 6 5.79 3.88 -80.77
N LYS A 7 4.92 3.61 -81.75
CA LYS A 7 3.58 3.06 -81.49
C LYS A 7 3.66 1.69 -80.77
N ARG A 8 4.62 0.84 -81.15
CA ARG A 8 4.83 -0.48 -80.54
C ARG A 8 5.44 -0.37 -79.13
N GLU A 9 6.37 0.56 -78.92
CA GLU A 9 6.96 0.84 -77.60
C GLU A 9 5.92 1.42 -76.64
N CYS A 10 5.09 2.37 -77.08
CA CYS A 10 3.94 2.87 -76.33
C CYS A 10 2.93 1.77 -75.95
N GLN A 11 2.65 0.83 -76.86
CA GLN A 11 1.77 -0.30 -76.57
C GLN A 11 2.34 -1.19 -75.45
N VAL A 12 3.64 -1.53 -75.51
CA VAL A 12 4.32 -2.31 -74.45
C VAL A 12 4.30 -1.58 -73.11
N VAL A 13 4.43 -0.24 -73.10
CA VAL A 13 4.28 0.56 -71.87
C VAL A 13 2.84 0.52 -71.34
N VAL A 14 1.83 0.62 -72.20
CA VAL A 14 0.40 0.54 -71.80
C VAL A 14 0.05 -0.83 -71.23
N ASP A 15 0.52 -1.92 -71.85
CA ASP A 15 0.25 -3.28 -71.37
C ASP A 15 1.04 -3.60 -70.10
N GLY A 16 2.27 -3.07 -69.96
CA GLY A 16 3.02 -3.09 -68.70
C GLY A 16 2.28 -2.36 -67.57
N LEU A 17 1.77 -1.16 -67.84
CA LEU A 17 0.98 -0.39 -66.87
C LEU A 17 -0.30 -1.13 -66.48
N ARG A 18 -1.03 -1.73 -67.43
CA ARG A 18 -2.20 -2.57 -67.18
C ARG A 18 -1.87 -3.73 -66.24
N ASN A 19 -0.85 -4.52 -66.55
CA ASN A 19 -0.42 -5.64 -65.70
C ASN A 19 -0.04 -5.18 -64.28
N THR A 20 0.58 -4.00 -64.12
CA THR A 20 0.86 -3.45 -62.77
C THR A 20 -0.38 -2.96 -62.05
N LEU A 21 -1.40 -2.46 -62.76
CA LEU A 21 -2.69 -2.05 -62.19
C LEU A 21 -3.49 -3.27 -61.74
N ASP A 22 -3.57 -4.32 -62.55
CA ASP A 22 -4.28 -5.56 -62.20
C ASP A 22 -3.62 -6.26 -61.00
N THR A 23 -2.28 -6.30 -60.96
CA THR A 23 -1.51 -6.78 -59.79
C THR A 23 -1.78 -5.93 -58.54
N ARG A 24 -1.92 -4.60 -58.69
CA ARG A 24 -2.27 -3.69 -57.60
C ARG A 24 -3.70 -3.92 -57.09
N ASN A 25 -4.66 -4.10 -57.98
CA ASN A 25 -6.06 -4.37 -57.64
C ASN A 25 -6.21 -5.68 -56.86
N ALA A 26 -5.62 -6.78 -57.35
CA ALA A 26 -5.62 -8.06 -56.64
C ALA A 26 -4.93 -7.99 -55.27
N THR A 27 -3.88 -7.16 -55.13
CA THR A 27 -3.24 -6.88 -53.83
C THR A 27 -4.18 -6.11 -52.89
N ILE A 28 -4.92 -5.13 -53.40
CA ILE A 28 -5.88 -4.33 -52.62
C ILE A 28 -7.05 -5.21 -52.13
N GLU A 29 -7.61 -6.05 -52.99
CA GLU A 29 -8.70 -6.98 -52.64
C GLU A 29 -8.23 -7.99 -51.57
N SER A 30 -7.02 -8.54 -51.71
CA SER A 30 -6.41 -9.42 -50.72
C SER A 30 -6.24 -8.73 -49.35
N LEU A 31 -5.74 -7.49 -49.34
CA LEU A 31 -5.58 -6.70 -48.11
C LEU A 31 -6.93 -6.31 -47.48
N GLN A 32 -7.94 -5.98 -48.28
CA GLN A 32 -9.30 -5.69 -47.79
C GLN A 32 -9.94 -6.92 -47.13
N LYS A 33 -9.76 -8.11 -47.71
CA LYS A 33 -10.23 -9.37 -47.11
C LYS A 33 -9.55 -9.64 -45.77
N VAL A 34 -8.22 -9.55 -45.71
CA VAL A 34 -7.47 -9.74 -44.46
C VAL A 34 -7.89 -8.72 -43.39
N LEU A 35 -8.11 -7.46 -43.78
CA LEU A 35 -8.57 -6.41 -42.87
C LEU A 35 -9.95 -6.76 -42.27
N ALA A 36 -10.91 -7.16 -43.09
CA ALA A 36 -12.24 -7.60 -42.62
C ALA A 36 -12.18 -8.83 -41.70
N GLU A 37 -11.31 -9.81 -42.01
CA GLU A 37 -11.05 -10.95 -41.12
C GLU A 37 -10.45 -10.52 -39.78
N THR A 38 -9.51 -9.57 -39.77
CA THR A 38 -8.97 -9.01 -38.52
C THR A 38 -9.98 -8.17 -37.72
N ASP A 39 -10.88 -7.43 -38.36
CA ASP A 39 -11.96 -6.70 -37.67
C ASP A 39 -12.99 -7.63 -37.02
N MET A 40 -13.31 -8.75 -37.66
CA MET A 40 -14.13 -9.80 -37.05
C MET A 40 -13.43 -10.45 -35.85
N LEU A 41 -12.13 -10.74 -35.97
CA LEU A 41 -11.33 -11.29 -34.86
C LEU A 41 -11.25 -10.32 -33.68
N CYS A 42 -10.93 -9.04 -33.93
CA CYS A 42 -10.93 -7.97 -32.92
C CYS A 42 -12.31 -7.83 -32.25
N SER A 43 -13.39 -7.91 -33.03
CA SER A 43 -14.76 -7.86 -32.51
C SER A 43 -15.11 -9.07 -31.64
N SER A 44 -14.59 -10.26 -31.96
CA SER A 44 -14.75 -11.48 -31.17
C SER A 44 -13.96 -11.41 -29.86
N LEU A 45 -12.67 -11.07 -29.92
CA LEU A 45 -11.80 -10.89 -28.75
C LEU A 45 -12.36 -9.83 -27.79
N LYS A 46 -12.88 -8.71 -28.31
CA LYS A 46 -13.53 -7.66 -27.50
C LYS A 46 -14.81 -8.13 -26.79
N LYS A 47 -15.54 -9.11 -27.34
CA LYS A 47 -16.66 -9.77 -26.65
C LYS A 47 -16.17 -10.73 -25.57
N GLN A 48 -15.13 -11.51 -25.86
CA GLN A 48 -14.52 -12.45 -24.91
C GLN A 48 -13.92 -11.72 -23.68
N MET A 49 -13.20 -10.61 -23.90
CA MET A 49 -12.67 -9.78 -22.81
C MET A 49 -13.80 -9.28 -21.90
N LYS A 50 -14.87 -8.70 -22.45
CA LYS A 50 -16.04 -8.26 -21.68
C LYS A 50 -16.72 -9.38 -20.90
N PHE A 51 -16.82 -10.57 -21.47
CA PHE A 51 -17.37 -11.73 -20.75
C PHE A 51 -16.48 -12.14 -19.57
N LEU A 52 -15.15 -12.14 -19.74
CA LEU A 52 -14.21 -12.45 -18.66
C LEU A 52 -14.17 -11.36 -17.58
N GLU A 53 -14.27 -10.08 -17.96
CA GLU A 53 -14.43 -8.94 -17.03
C GLU A 53 -15.69 -9.11 -16.16
N GLN A 54 -16.84 -9.42 -16.80
CA GLN A 54 -18.11 -9.66 -16.11
C GLN A 54 -18.03 -10.88 -15.17
N GLN A 55 -17.47 -12.00 -15.63
CA GLN A 55 -17.26 -13.19 -14.80
C GLN A 55 -16.29 -12.93 -13.64
N GLN A 56 -15.31 -12.05 -13.80
CA GLN A 56 -14.42 -11.65 -12.71
C GLN A 56 -15.18 -10.82 -11.64
N GLU A 57 -16.10 -9.95 -12.04
CA GLU A 57 -16.94 -9.16 -11.11
C GLU A 57 -17.96 -10.03 -10.36
N GLU A 58 -18.61 -10.96 -11.04
CA GLU A 58 -19.53 -11.93 -10.43
C GLU A 58 -18.79 -12.83 -9.41
N ASN A 59 -17.60 -13.31 -9.77
CA ASN A 59 -16.75 -14.11 -8.87
C ASN A 59 -16.25 -13.27 -7.67
N ARG A 60 -15.92 -11.98 -7.87
CA ARG A 60 -15.49 -11.07 -6.79
C ARG A 60 -16.63 -10.78 -5.81
N SER A 61 -17.81 -10.43 -6.31
CA SER A 61 -19.00 -10.13 -5.49
C SER A 61 -19.54 -11.38 -4.77
N SER A 62 -19.52 -12.55 -5.41
CA SER A 62 -19.84 -13.83 -4.77
C SER A 62 -18.86 -14.18 -3.63
N LYS A 63 -17.55 -13.98 -3.82
CA LYS A 63 -16.54 -14.17 -2.75
C LYS A 63 -16.70 -13.18 -1.60
N GLU A 64 -16.99 -11.92 -1.89
CA GLU A 64 -17.30 -10.87 -0.91
C GLU A 64 -18.51 -11.27 -0.06
N GLU A 65 -19.57 -11.81 -0.68
CA GLU A 65 -20.75 -12.30 0.04
C GLU A 65 -20.47 -13.57 0.86
N ALA A 66 -19.74 -14.55 0.31
CA ALA A 66 -19.33 -15.74 1.06
C ALA A 66 -18.51 -15.38 2.30
N ARG A 67 -17.59 -14.39 2.20
CA ARG A 67 -16.85 -13.82 3.34
C ARG A 67 -17.78 -13.17 4.35
N ARG A 68 -18.73 -12.33 3.89
CA ARG A 68 -19.73 -11.66 4.73
C ARG A 68 -20.60 -12.66 5.52
N LEU A 69 -21.02 -13.74 4.87
CA LEU A 69 -21.84 -14.79 5.47
C LEU A 69 -21.05 -15.63 6.50
N ARG A 70 -19.80 -16.02 6.20
CA ARG A 70 -18.91 -16.68 7.17
C ARG A 70 -18.67 -15.82 8.41
N ASN A 71 -18.39 -14.53 8.22
CA ASN A 71 -18.19 -13.60 9.34
C ASN A 71 -19.45 -13.44 10.20
N LYS A 72 -20.65 -13.46 9.58
CA LYS A 72 -21.93 -13.45 10.31
C LYS A 72 -22.15 -14.76 11.07
N LEU A 73 -21.88 -15.91 10.44
CA LEU A 73 -21.99 -17.23 11.08
C LEU A 73 -21.08 -17.34 12.31
N GLN A 74 -19.79 -17.03 12.17
CA GLN A 74 -18.85 -17.01 13.30
C GLN A 74 -19.24 -16.02 14.41
N SER A 75 -20.00 -14.96 14.09
CA SER A 75 -20.53 -14.04 15.10
C SER A 75 -21.68 -14.68 15.88
N MET A 76 -22.56 -15.40 15.20
CA MET A 76 -23.67 -16.14 15.81
C MET A 76 -23.17 -17.34 16.64
N GLU A 77 -22.21 -18.12 16.14
CA GLU A 77 -21.55 -19.22 16.87
C GLU A 77 -20.90 -18.71 18.17
N ARG A 78 -20.20 -17.57 18.13
CA ARG A 78 -19.61 -16.95 19.34
C ARG A 78 -20.65 -16.48 20.35
N ILE A 79 -21.82 -16.01 19.89
CA ILE A 79 -22.94 -15.65 20.77
C ILE A 79 -23.59 -16.91 21.36
N GLU A 80 -23.77 -17.97 20.58
CA GLU A 80 -24.31 -19.24 21.06
C GLU A 80 -23.44 -19.85 22.16
N VAL A 81 -22.11 -19.94 21.95
CA VAL A 81 -21.17 -20.45 22.97
C VAL A 81 -21.29 -19.67 24.28
N LEU A 82 -21.42 -18.33 24.23
CA LEU A 82 -21.61 -17.50 25.41
C LEU A 82 -22.93 -17.83 26.13
N LEU A 83 -24.05 -17.91 25.39
CA LEU A 83 -25.38 -18.22 25.94
C LEU A 83 -25.43 -19.63 26.56
N GLN A 84 -24.82 -20.62 25.91
CA GLN A 84 -24.73 -21.99 26.45
C GLN A 84 -23.84 -22.04 27.70
N SER A 85 -22.75 -21.26 27.77
CA SER A 85 -21.90 -21.21 28.97
C SER A 85 -22.57 -20.57 30.19
N GLN A 86 -23.47 -19.59 29.99
CA GLN A 86 -24.16 -18.89 31.08
C GLN A 86 -25.47 -19.58 31.49
N ARG A 87 -26.08 -20.38 30.61
CA ARG A 87 -27.31 -21.14 30.91
C ARG A 87 -27.29 -21.89 32.26
N PRO A 88 -26.29 -22.73 32.61
CA PRO A 88 -26.33 -23.50 33.85
C PRO A 88 -26.28 -22.63 35.10
N GLU A 89 -25.57 -21.50 35.07
CA GLU A 89 -25.48 -20.51 36.16
C GLU A 89 -26.83 -19.80 36.36
N VAL A 90 -27.49 -19.39 35.28
CA VAL A 90 -28.84 -18.80 35.33
C VAL A 90 -29.89 -19.81 35.82
N GLU A 91 -29.80 -21.07 35.39
CA GLU A 91 -30.67 -22.12 35.92
C GLU A 91 -30.42 -22.42 37.41
N GLU A 92 -29.17 -22.32 37.89
CA GLU A 92 -28.84 -22.48 39.30
C GLU A 92 -29.38 -21.32 40.14
N MET A 93 -29.17 -20.09 39.71
CA MET A 93 -29.78 -18.89 40.31
C MET A 93 -31.31 -18.99 40.40
N ILE A 94 -32.00 -19.50 39.37
CA ILE A 94 -33.45 -19.71 39.39
C ILE A 94 -33.85 -20.80 40.40
N ARG A 95 -33.07 -21.88 40.51
CA ARG A 95 -33.29 -22.93 41.52
C ARG A 95 -33.08 -22.41 42.95
N GLU A 96 -32.08 -21.56 43.17
CA GLU A 96 -31.78 -20.94 44.47
C GLU A 96 -32.83 -19.89 44.90
N MET A 97 -33.33 -19.09 43.96
CA MET A 97 -34.38 -18.09 44.23
C MET A 97 -35.72 -18.75 44.64
N GLY A 98 -35.97 -19.98 44.20
CA GLY A 98 -37.14 -20.76 44.55
C GLY A 98 -38.42 -20.32 43.83
N VAL A 99 -39.58 -20.64 44.43
CA VAL A 99 -40.91 -20.39 43.84
C VAL A 99 -41.79 -19.55 44.76
N GLY A 100 -42.50 -18.58 44.17
CA GLY A 100 -43.43 -17.69 44.87
C GLY A 100 -43.28 -16.22 44.46
N GLN A 101 -44.21 -15.38 44.92
CA GLN A 101 -44.29 -13.97 44.53
C GLN A 101 -42.99 -13.19 44.80
N ALA A 102 -42.38 -13.35 45.98
CA ALA A 102 -41.13 -12.67 46.31
C ALA A 102 -39.96 -13.07 45.40
N ALA A 103 -39.89 -14.34 44.96
CA ALA A 103 -38.87 -14.79 44.01
C ALA A 103 -39.05 -14.14 42.63
N VAL A 104 -40.31 -14.02 42.18
CA VAL A 104 -40.66 -13.31 40.92
C VAL A 104 -40.30 -11.83 41.00
N GLU A 105 -40.56 -11.17 42.13
CA GLU A 105 -40.21 -9.76 42.36
C GLU A 105 -38.69 -9.53 42.35
N GLN A 106 -37.90 -10.37 43.01
CA GLN A 106 -36.44 -10.28 42.97
C GLN A 106 -35.87 -10.53 41.57
N LEU A 107 -36.39 -11.53 40.84
CA LEU A 107 -36.01 -11.77 39.44
C LEU A 107 -36.40 -10.60 38.53
N ALA A 108 -37.55 -9.95 38.75
CA ALA A 108 -37.97 -8.77 38.01
C ALA A 108 -37.02 -7.58 38.26
N VAL A 109 -36.63 -7.33 39.52
CA VAL A 109 -35.64 -6.29 39.87
C VAL A 109 -34.29 -6.59 39.22
N TYR A 110 -33.82 -7.84 39.27
CA TYR A 110 -32.57 -8.26 38.61
C TYR A 110 -32.60 -8.04 37.08
N CYS A 111 -33.69 -8.44 36.41
CA CYS A 111 -33.89 -8.22 34.98
C CYS A 111 -33.93 -6.72 34.60
N VAL A 112 -34.55 -5.87 35.43
CA VAL A 112 -34.56 -4.41 35.23
C VAL A 112 -33.14 -3.83 35.39
N SER A 113 -32.39 -4.27 36.40
CA SER A 113 -30.99 -3.87 36.61
C SER A 113 -30.09 -4.28 35.45
N LEU A 114 -30.16 -5.54 35.00
CA LEU A 114 -29.42 -6.02 33.84
C LEU A 114 -29.76 -5.25 32.57
N LYS A 115 -31.04 -4.96 32.33
CA LYS A 115 -31.47 -4.17 31.16
C LYS A 115 -30.89 -2.75 31.18
N LYS A 116 -30.81 -2.12 32.36
CA LYS A 116 -30.19 -0.80 32.52
C LYS A 116 -28.68 -0.85 32.20
N GLU A 117 -27.95 -1.80 32.76
CA GLU A 117 -26.51 -1.92 32.49
C GLU A 117 -26.20 -2.34 31.05
N TYR A 118 -27.07 -3.11 30.40
CA TYR A 118 -26.95 -3.39 28.96
C TYR A 118 -27.07 -2.11 28.12
N GLU A 119 -28.04 -1.25 28.40
CA GLU A 119 -28.21 0.03 27.68
C GLU A 119 -27.04 0.99 27.97
N ASN A 120 -26.58 1.10 29.23
CA ASN A 120 -25.35 1.84 29.59
C ASN A 120 -24.15 1.36 28.75
N LEU A 121 -23.93 0.03 28.67
CA LEU A 121 -22.80 -0.58 27.96
C LEU A 121 -22.92 -0.41 26.43
N LYS A 122 -24.13 -0.44 25.90
CA LYS A 122 -24.47 -0.18 24.49
C LYS A 122 -24.18 1.27 24.10
N GLU A 123 -24.50 2.24 24.95
CA GLU A 123 -24.13 3.64 24.76
C GLU A 123 -22.61 3.87 24.87
N ALA A 124 -21.96 3.29 25.87
CA ALA A 124 -20.50 3.33 26.02
C ALA A 124 -19.77 2.68 24.82
N ARG A 125 -20.31 1.60 24.27
CA ARG A 125 -19.80 0.98 23.04
C ARG A 125 -19.98 1.89 21.82
N LYS A 126 -21.12 2.59 21.71
CA LYS A 126 -21.38 3.55 20.63
C LYS A 126 -20.36 4.69 20.66
N THR A 127 -20.19 5.36 21.81
CA THR A 127 -19.24 6.48 21.94
C THR A 127 -17.79 6.03 21.73
N SER A 128 -17.40 4.86 22.23
CA SER A 128 -16.11 4.23 21.95
C SER A 128 -15.89 3.98 20.45
N SER A 129 -16.91 3.48 19.73
CA SER A 129 -16.85 3.28 18.28
C SER A 129 -16.72 4.60 17.49
N GLU A 130 -17.37 5.67 17.95
CA GLU A 130 -17.25 7.00 17.35
C GLU A 130 -15.84 7.60 17.56
N VAL A 131 -15.21 7.34 18.70
CA VAL A 131 -13.80 7.72 18.95
C VAL A 131 -12.85 6.88 18.10
N ALA A 132 -13.07 5.57 17.97
CA ALA A 132 -12.26 4.71 17.12
C ALA A 132 -12.27 5.15 15.63
N GLU A 133 -13.43 5.49 15.08
CA GLU A 133 -13.53 6.01 13.69
C GLU A 133 -12.96 7.43 13.52
N LYS A 134 -12.90 8.26 14.57
CA LYS A 134 -12.15 9.54 14.55
C LYS A 134 -10.65 9.29 14.48
N LEU A 135 -10.11 8.50 15.41
CA LEU A 135 -8.68 8.15 15.46
C LEU A 135 -8.21 7.46 14.16
N LYS A 136 -9.04 6.60 13.56
CA LYS A 136 -8.77 5.95 12.27
C LYS A 136 -8.64 6.96 11.12
N LYS A 137 -9.52 7.98 11.05
CA LYS A 137 -9.43 9.07 10.06
C LYS A 137 -8.21 9.95 10.28
N GLU A 138 -7.86 10.23 11.53
CA GLU A 138 -6.64 10.94 11.91
C GLU A 138 -5.39 10.15 11.52
N LEU A 139 -5.37 8.84 11.76
CA LEU A 139 -4.28 7.93 11.36
C LEU A 139 -4.10 7.94 9.84
N PHE A 140 -5.17 7.82 9.04
CA PHE A 140 -5.07 7.97 7.58
C PHE A 140 -4.55 9.35 7.15
N SER A 141 -4.99 10.43 7.81
CA SER A 141 -4.51 11.80 7.53
C SER A 141 -3.03 11.97 7.83
N VAL A 142 -2.55 11.43 8.96
CA VAL A 142 -1.13 11.45 9.36
C VAL A 142 -0.30 10.52 8.48
N GLY A 143 -0.78 9.33 8.14
CA GLY A 143 -0.11 8.39 7.23
C GLY A 143 0.09 8.97 5.84
N ASN A 144 -0.93 9.63 5.28
CA ASN A 144 -0.84 10.31 3.99
C ASN A 144 0.13 11.51 4.02
N LYS A 145 0.28 12.21 5.16
CA LYS A 145 1.29 13.26 5.34
C LYS A 145 2.70 12.66 5.44
N LEU A 146 2.86 11.59 6.20
CA LEU A 146 4.12 10.88 6.37
C LEU A 146 4.63 10.27 5.05
N GLN A 147 3.73 9.70 4.23
CA GLN A 147 4.11 9.16 2.92
C GLN A 147 4.66 10.26 1.99
N LYS A 148 4.07 11.46 2.02
CA LYS A 148 4.57 12.61 1.25
C LYS A 148 5.96 13.03 1.71
N THR A 149 6.15 13.27 3.01
CA THR A 149 7.45 13.72 3.55
C THR A 149 8.54 12.66 3.40
N VAL A 150 8.21 11.36 3.45
CA VAL A 150 9.14 10.28 3.09
C VAL A 150 9.54 10.37 1.60
N SER A 151 8.59 10.56 0.69
CA SER A 151 8.89 10.67 -0.74
C SER A 151 9.69 11.94 -1.12
N GLU A 152 9.56 13.00 -0.32
CA GLU A 152 10.33 14.25 -0.44
C GLU A 152 11.75 14.07 0.12
N LEU A 153 11.89 13.35 1.24
CA LEU A 153 13.17 12.97 1.82
C LEU A 153 13.95 12.00 0.92
N GLU A 154 13.28 11.12 0.18
CA GLU A 154 13.93 10.22 -0.78
C GLU A 154 14.47 10.98 -2.00
N LYS A 155 13.71 11.92 -2.58
CA LYS A 155 14.17 12.77 -3.70
C LYS A 155 15.40 13.59 -3.31
N THR A 156 15.33 14.32 -2.20
CA THR A 156 16.44 15.14 -1.70
C THR A 156 17.68 14.30 -1.34
N LYS A 157 17.49 13.05 -0.89
CA LYS A 157 18.56 12.06 -0.68
C LYS A 157 19.18 11.54 -1.98
N GLU A 158 18.46 11.57 -3.11
CA GLU A 158 19.01 11.25 -4.44
C GLU A 158 19.72 12.44 -5.08
N GLU A 159 19.17 13.65 -4.94
CA GLU A 159 19.83 14.92 -5.30
C GLU A 159 21.14 15.12 -4.52
N LEU A 160 21.19 14.72 -3.25
CA LEU A 160 22.42 14.71 -2.46
C LEU A 160 23.46 13.69 -2.98
N LYS A 161 23.02 12.55 -3.54
CA LYS A 161 23.94 11.56 -4.15
C LYS A 161 24.50 12.05 -5.49
N SER A 162 23.70 12.70 -6.34
CA SER A 162 24.18 13.25 -7.61
C SER A 162 25.16 14.39 -7.38
N THR A 163 24.80 15.39 -6.56
CA THR A 163 25.69 16.50 -6.20
C THR A 163 26.99 16.02 -5.53
N GLN A 164 26.95 14.99 -4.66
CA GLN A 164 28.17 14.38 -4.11
C GLN A 164 29.02 13.67 -5.18
N LYS A 165 28.42 13.04 -6.19
CA LYS A 165 29.14 12.42 -7.32
C LYS A 165 29.82 13.48 -8.18
N ASP A 166 29.16 14.61 -8.41
CA ASP A 166 29.66 15.69 -9.26
C ASP A 166 30.78 16.47 -8.56
N LEU A 167 30.67 16.73 -7.26
CA LEU A 167 31.77 17.22 -6.42
C LEU A 167 33.02 16.30 -6.53
N LYS A 168 32.83 14.99 -6.36
CA LYS A 168 33.90 13.98 -6.53
C LYS A 168 34.47 13.90 -7.96
N ASN A 169 33.82 14.48 -8.96
CA ASN A 169 34.35 14.59 -10.31
C ASN A 169 35.13 15.89 -10.50
N ALA A 170 34.62 17.01 -9.96
CA ALA A 170 35.36 18.27 -9.89
C ALA A 170 36.69 18.11 -9.12
N ASP A 171 36.71 17.37 -8.01
CA ASP A 171 37.95 17.06 -7.27
C ASP A 171 38.99 16.35 -8.13
N LYS A 172 38.57 15.38 -8.96
CA LYS A 172 39.47 14.65 -9.88
C LYS A 172 39.98 15.57 -10.99
N GLU A 173 39.14 16.46 -11.50
CA GLU A 173 39.54 17.45 -12.50
C GLU A 173 40.54 18.45 -11.91
N ILE A 174 40.28 18.98 -10.71
CA ILE A 174 41.21 19.85 -9.97
C ILE A 174 42.55 19.16 -9.73
N LEU A 175 42.56 17.87 -9.35
CA LEU A 175 43.79 17.09 -9.20
C LEU A 175 44.51 16.85 -10.54
N SER A 176 43.77 16.61 -11.62
CA SER A 176 44.32 16.46 -12.98
C SER A 176 44.93 17.77 -13.50
N LEU A 177 44.24 18.89 -13.30
CA LEU A 177 44.72 20.23 -13.65
C LEU A 177 45.94 20.62 -12.82
N LYS A 178 45.96 20.35 -11.50
CA LYS A 178 47.14 20.55 -10.65
C LYS A 178 48.35 19.78 -11.17
N LYS A 179 48.20 18.50 -11.52
CA LYS A 179 49.29 17.69 -12.11
C LYS A 179 49.75 18.21 -13.48
N LYS A 180 48.84 18.71 -14.33
CA LYS A 180 49.22 19.36 -15.59
C LYS A 180 50.01 20.65 -15.35
N ILE A 181 49.60 21.47 -14.39
CA ILE A 181 50.30 22.70 -13.99
C ILE A 181 51.69 22.37 -13.43
N GLU A 182 51.80 21.34 -12.58
CA GLU A 182 53.06 20.82 -12.02
C GLU A 182 54.03 20.39 -13.14
N ILE A 183 53.60 19.54 -14.08
CA ILE A 183 54.41 19.11 -15.23
C ILE A 183 54.83 20.30 -16.12
N LEU A 184 53.94 21.26 -16.37
CA LEU A 184 54.26 22.47 -17.13
C LEU A 184 55.28 23.36 -16.39
N GLN A 185 55.14 23.51 -15.08
CA GLN A 185 56.11 24.23 -14.25
C GLN A 185 57.47 23.54 -14.24
N ASP A 186 57.53 22.21 -14.14
CA ASP A 186 58.79 21.47 -14.16
C ASP A 186 59.45 21.51 -15.55
N THR A 187 58.67 21.42 -16.62
CA THR A 187 59.18 21.60 -18.00
C THR A 187 59.85 22.98 -18.17
N LEU A 188 59.30 24.02 -17.54
CA LEU A 188 59.85 25.37 -17.54
C LEU A 188 61.10 25.56 -16.66
N LYS A 189 61.43 24.61 -15.78
CA LYS A 189 62.64 24.60 -14.92
C LYS A 189 63.85 23.92 -15.59
N VAL A 190 63.68 23.20 -16.69
CA VAL A 190 64.78 22.47 -17.36
C VAL A 190 65.77 23.44 -18.03
N PRO A 191 67.11 23.24 -17.96
CA PRO A 191 68.08 24.25 -18.38
C PRO A 191 68.13 24.61 -19.88
N SER A 192 68.06 25.93 -20.13
CA SER A 192 68.57 26.71 -21.28
C SER A 192 68.37 26.19 -22.71
N VAL A 193 69.03 25.10 -23.13
CA VAL A 193 69.29 24.80 -24.56
C VAL A 193 68.01 24.67 -25.37
N THR A 194 67.02 23.90 -24.90
CA THR A 194 65.71 23.77 -25.55
C THR A 194 64.83 25.01 -25.40
N ARG A 195 65.02 25.78 -24.32
CA ARG A 195 64.26 27.01 -24.04
C ARG A 195 64.61 28.11 -25.04
N GLU A 196 65.89 28.25 -25.39
CA GLU A 196 66.31 29.18 -26.44
C GLU A 196 65.75 28.80 -27.81
N THR A 197 65.80 27.53 -28.21
CA THR A 197 65.24 27.11 -29.52
C THR A 197 63.72 27.24 -29.59
N LEU A 198 62.99 26.96 -28.52
CA LEU A 198 61.54 27.21 -28.47
C LEU A 198 61.21 28.71 -28.47
N SER A 199 61.99 29.51 -27.75
CA SER A 199 61.87 30.98 -27.78
C SER A 199 62.08 31.51 -29.20
N ARG A 200 63.16 31.09 -29.87
CA ARG A 200 63.43 31.45 -31.27
C ARG A 200 62.28 31.02 -32.18
N LEU A 201 61.83 29.77 -32.14
CA LEU A 201 60.73 29.29 -33.00
C LEU A 201 59.42 30.09 -32.82
N VAL A 202 59.14 30.59 -31.62
CA VAL A 202 57.96 31.43 -31.33
C VAL A 202 58.12 32.88 -31.76
N PHE A 203 59.34 33.45 -31.72
CA PHE A 203 59.61 34.85 -32.12
C PHE A 203 60.07 35.01 -33.57
N GLU A 204 60.55 33.95 -34.22
CA GLU A 204 61.15 33.94 -35.56
C GLU A 204 60.18 33.43 -36.65
N SER A 205 58.99 32.96 -36.26
CA SER A 205 57.87 32.68 -37.16
C SER A 205 57.17 33.98 -37.57
N PRO A 206 57.25 34.43 -38.84
CA PRO A 206 56.65 35.70 -39.27
C PRO A 206 55.14 35.54 -39.47
N ALA A 207 54.36 35.63 -38.39
CA ALA A 207 52.91 35.67 -38.47
C ALA A 207 52.46 36.92 -39.27
N PRO A 208 51.54 36.80 -40.26
CA PRO A 208 51.16 37.93 -41.11
C PRO A 208 50.60 39.13 -40.33
N LEU A 209 51.19 40.30 -40.56
CA LEU A 209 51.00 41.52 -39.76
C LEU A 209 49.69 42.28 -40.07
N GLU A 210 48.68 41.59 -40.62
CA GLU A 210 47.39 42.15 -41.07
C GLU A 210 46.16 41.38 -40.55
N LEU A 211 46.16 40.96 -39.29
CA LEU A 211 44.91 40.57 -38.62
C LEU A 211 44.02 41.80 -38.37
N ARG A 212 43.24 42.18 -39.39
CA ARG A 212 42.21 43.23 -39.27
C ARG A 212 41.31 42.96 -38.07
N HIS A 213 41.18 43.95 -37.17
CA HIS A 213 40.27 43.88 -36.03
C HIS A 213 38.86 43.49 -36.50
N PRO A 214 38.21 42.50 -35.87
CA PRO A 214 36.84 42.14 -36.22
C PRO A 214 35.91 43.32 -35.92
N LYS A 215 35.32 43.89 -36.97
CA LYS A 215 34.38 45.00 -36.84
C LYS A 215 33.11 44.47 -36.16
N LEU A 216 32.95 44.76 -34.86
CA LEU A 216 31.66 44.66 -34.18
C LEU A 216 30.67 45.56 -34.92
N HIS A 217 29.71 44.94 -35.60
CA HIS A 217 28.71 45.64 -36.40
C HIS A 217 27.69 46.28 -35.46
N ARG A 218 27.76 47.60 -35.27
CA ARG A 218 26.68 48.35 -34.61
C ARG A 218 25.43 48.22 -35.49
N PRO A 219 24.29 47.72 -34.96
CA PRO A 219 23.04 47.66 -35.72
C PRO A 219 22.62 49.04 -36.23
N ALA A 220 21.98 49.08 -37.40
CA ALA A 220 21.68 50.34 -38.09
C ALA A 220 20.56 51.19 -37.46
N HIS A 221 19.92 50.71 -36.39
CA HIS A 221 18.89 51.44 -35.65
C HIS A 221 19.31 51.60 -34.18
N ASN A 222 19.61 52.85 -33.81
CA ASN A 222 19.80 53.29 -32.42
C ASN A 222 18.41 53.56 -31.82
N GLU A 223 17.63 52.52 -31.57
CA GLU A 223 16.54 52.59 -30.60
C GLU A 223 17.10 52.10 -29.26
N ALA A 224 17.09 52.98 -28.25
CA ALA A 224 17.40 52.57 -26.89
C ALA A 224 16.27 51.64 -26.42
N ILE A 225 16.63 50.47 -25.88
CA ILE A 225 15.64 49.55 -25.32
C ILE A 225 15.10 50.20 -24.05
N ASP A 226 13.91 50.79 -24.15
CA ASP A 226 13.16 51.27 -23.00
C ASP A 226 12.69 50.07 -22.18
N LEU A 227 13.09 50.03 -20.90
CA LEU A 227 12.78 48.94 -19.98
C LEU A 227 11.49 49.18 -19.18
N ASP A 228 10.94 50.41 -19.22
CA ASP A 228 9.68 50.76 -18.57
C ASP A 228 8.46 50.60 -19.53
N ALA A 229 8.72 50.15 -20.76
CA ALA A 229 7.72 49.84 -21.78
C ALA A 229 6.75 48.72 -21.30
N THR A 230 5.64 49.14 -20.69
CA THR A 230 4.67 48.23 -20.08
C THR A 230 3.75 47.62 -21.14
N PHE A 231 4.03 46.39 -21.56
CA PHE A 231 3.20 45.63 -22.48
C PHE A 231 2.00 45.00 -21.76
N ASP A 232 0.80 45.56 -21.94
CA ASP A 232 -0.45 44.96 -21.48
C ASP A 232 -0.83 43.77 -22.37
N VAL A 233 -0.60 42.55 -21.86
CA VAL A 233 -0.88 41.30 -22.56
C VAL A 233 -2.09 40.61 -21.92
N VAL A 234 -3.25 40.80 -22.54
CA VAL A 234 -4.50 40.10 -22.19
C VAL A 234 -4.26 38.59 -22.18
N THR A 235 -4.37 37.98 -21.00
CA THR A 235 -4.03 36.56 -20.76
C THR A 235 -5.23 35.65 -21.07
N PRO A 236 -5.13 34.71 -22.04
CA PRO A 236 -6.17 33.70 -22.28
C PRO A 236 -6.16 32.58 -21.23
N GLU A 237 -7.32 31.96 -20.97
CA GLU A 237 -7.43 30.87 -20.00
C GLU A 237 -6.64 29.59 -20.37
N PRO A 238 -6.15 28.83 -19.37
CA PRO A 238 -5.45 27.57 -19.60
C PRO A 238 -6.43 26.39 -19.85
N GLN A 239 -6.44 25.85 -21.07
CA GLN A 239 -7.01 24.52 -21.35
C GLN A 239 -5.92 23.47 -21.68
N PRO A 240 -6.17 22.17 -21.42
CA PRO A 240 -5.11 21.18 -21.35
C PRO A 240 -4.52 20.79 -22.71
N CYS A 241 -3.17 20.80 -22.81
CA CYS A 241 -2.47 20.44 -24.03
C CYS A 241 -2.70 18.96 -24.43
N ARG A 242 -3.27 18.72 -25.62
CA ARG A 242 -3.04 17.49 -26.37
C ARG A 242 -1.84 17.69 -27.29
N SER A 243 -0.83 16.83 -27.16
CA SER A 243 0.37 16.83 -27.99
C SER A 243 0.13 16.15 -29.34
N LEU A 244 0.33 16.89 -30.43
CA LEU A 244 0.53 16.35 -31.78
C LEU A 244 1.69 17.09 -32.46
N SER A 245 2.75 16.35 -32.78
CA SER A 245 4.04 16.88 -33.22
C SER A 245 4.31 16.61 -34.70
N SER A 246 4.71 17.63 -35.47
CA SER A 246 5.43 17.48 -36.75
C SER A 246 6.03 18.82 -37.21
N PRO A 247 6.95 18.87 -38.19
CA PRO A 247 8.16 18.04 -38.25
C PRO A 247 9.44 18.85 -38.59
N ALA A 248 10.54 18.61 -37.89
CA ALA A 248 11.85 19.20 -38.22
C ALA A 248 12.61 18.37 -39.27
N LYS A 249 12.86 18.97 -40.44
CA LYS A 249 13.42 18.33 -41.65
C LYS A 249 14.96 18.36 -41.69
N ARG A 250 15.65 17.22 -41.55
CA ARG A 250 17.11 17.10 -41.88
C ARG A 250 17.51 15.78 -42.56
N GLN A 251 17.79 15.91 -43.86
CA GLN A 251 18.94 15.41 -44.65
C GLN A 251 19.49 13.95 -44.52
N LYS A 252 19.59 13.32 -45.70
CA LYS A 252 20.35 12.11 -46.14
C LYS A 252 21.80 12.02 -45.60
N LEU A 253 22.56 10.91 -45.58
CA LEU A 253 22.46 9.46 -45.97
C LEU A 253 23.55 8.69 -45.12
N ASP A 254 23.85 7.38 -45.14
CA ASP A 254 23.37 6.15 -45.82
C ASP A 254 23.75 4.90 -44.98
N LYS A 255 23.02 3.76 -45.14
CA LYS A 255 23.57 2.38 -45.29
C LYS A 255 22.47 1.30 -45.32
N LYS A 256 22.72 0.21 -46.04
CA LYS A 256 21.79 -0.92 -46.28
C LYS A 256 21.68 -1.89 -45.09
N SER A 257 20.53 -2.54 -44.94
CA SER A 257 20.31 -3.74 -44.12
C SER A 257 19.41 -4.75 -44.84
N PRO A 258 19.67 -6.07 -44.64
CA PRO A 258 18.60 -7.06 -44.45
C PRO A 258 19.04 -8.20 -43.47
N PRO A 259 18.23 -9.26 -43.19
CA PRO A 259 16.94 -9.13 -42.50
C PRO A 259 16.62 -10.28 -41.49
N VAL A 260 15.56 -10.10 -40.68
CA VAL A 260 14.78 -11.13 -39.93
C VAL A 260 15.47 -11.94 -38.79
N VAL A 261 14.72 -12.16 -37.70
CA VAL A 261 14.47 -13.45 -36.97
C VAL A 261 14.31 -13.20 -35.47
N ASN A 262 13.17 -13.62 -34.93
CA ASN A 262 12.94 -13.75 -33.49
C ASN A 262 13.63 -15.02 -32.96
N LEU A 263 14.42 -14.91 -31.89
CA LEU A 263 14.87 -16.07 -31.09
C LEU A 263 14.47 -15.91 -29.63
N SER A 264 14.25 -17.05 -28.96
CA SER A 264 13.31 -17.10 -27.84
C SER A 264 13.77 -17.98 -26.68
N LYS A 265 13.38 -17.56 -25.46
CA LYS A 265 13.21 -18.35 -24.21
C LYS A 265 14.47 -18.83 -23.48
N LYS A 266 14.30 -18.93 -22.14
CA LYS A 266 15.21 -19.46 -21.11
C LYS A 266 16.43 -18.54 -20.85
N ILE A 267 16.97 -18.40 -19.63
CA ILE A 267 16.78 -19.09 -18.33
C ILE A 267 16.47 -18.00 -17.28
N LEU A 268 15.45 -18.13 -16.41
CA LEU A 268 15.59 -18.73 -15.07
C LEU A 268 14.24 -19.18 -14.48
N LYS A 269 14.27 -20.32 -13.76
CA LYS A 269 13.23 -20.92 -12.88
C LYS A 269 13.55 -20.46 -11.43
N GLU A 270 12.70 -20.36 -10.41
CA GLU A 270 11.33 -20.81 -10.13
C GLU A 270 11.13 -20.68 -8.60
N THR A 271 10.46 -19.62 -8.16
CA THR A 271 9.83 -19.49 -6.84
C THR A 271 8.57 -18.66 -7.12
N VAL A 272 7.35 -19.21 -7.10
CA VAL A 272 6.58 -19.76 -5.96
C VAL A 272 6.21 -18.66 -4.95
N GLU A 273 4.96 -18.75 -4.46
CA GLU A 273 4.32 -17.87 -3.47
C GLU A 273 4.11 -16.39 -3.85
N ASN A 274 2.86 -16.09 -4.22
CA ASN A 274 2.21 -14.84 -3.82
C ASN A 274 0.67 -15.03 -3.68
N TRP A 275 0.29 -15.99 -2.81
CA TRP A 275 -1.08 -16.26 -2.37
C TRP A 275 -1.06 -16.73 -0.90
N ALA A 276 -0.72 -15.81 0.01
CA ALA A 276 -0.65 -16.09 1.45
C ALA A 276 -1.15 -14.89 2.27
N ASP A 277 -2.47 -14.84 2.50
CA ASP A 277 -3.13 -13.89 3.42
C ASP A 277 -4.41 -14.49 4.07
N ASP A 278 -4.61 -15.82 3.94
CA ASP A 278 -5.79 -16.55 4.44
C ASP A 278 -5.43 -18.00 4.90
N LEU A 279 -4.14 -18.24 5.20
CA LEU A 279 -3.62 -19.55 5.62
C LEU A 279 -2.75 -19.51 6.91
N GLU A 280 -2.24 -18.34 7.29
CA GLU A 280 -1.33 -18.22 8.44
C GLU A 280 -2.05 -18.30 9.80
N ASP A 281 -3.26 -17.72 9.95
CA ASP A 281 -3.93 -17.63 11.27
C ASP A 281 -4.31 -19.00 11.85
N GLU A 282 -4.57 -20.01 11.02
CA GLU A 282 -4.87 -21.38 11.50
C GLU A 282 -3.58 -22.20 11.71
N ALA A 283 -2.55 -22.02 10.88
CA ALA A 283 -1.25 -22.67 11.08
C ALA A 283 -0.55 -22.19 12.36
N LEU A 284 -0.58 -20.89 12.65
CA LEU A 284 0.05 -20.29 13.82
C LEU A 284 -0.66 -20.65 15.14
N ARG A 285 -1.96 -20.98 15.10
CA ARG A 285 -2.69 -21.56 16.25
C ARG A 285 -2.15 -22.93 16.68
N GLY A 286 -1.57 -23.69 15.76
CA GLY A 286 -0.93 -24.97 16.04
C GLY A 286 0.43 -24.85 16.74
N LEU A 287 1.24 -23.86 16.38
CA LEU A 287 2.64 -23.75 16.81
C LEU A 287 2.83 -23.23 18.26
N LEU A 288 1.84 -22.56 18.85
CA LEU A 288 1.98 -21.94 20.16
C LEU A 288 1.59 -22.89 21.33
N PRO A 289 2.48 -23.07 22.33
CA PRO A 289 2.19 -23.82 23.55
C PRO A 289 0.88 -23.38 24.23
N ALA A 290 0.10 -24.36 24.71
CA ALA A 290 -1.27 -24.14 25.17
C ALA A 290 -1.42 -23.09 26.28
N PHE A 291 -0.39 -22.88 27.11
CA PHE A 291 -0.42 -21.88 28.19
C PHE A 291 -0.41 -20.41 27.70
N ILE A 292 -0.01 -20.16 26.45
CA ILE A 292 0.07 -18.80 25.88
C ILE A 292 -1.30 -18.29 25.42
N ARG A 293 -2.18 -19.18 24.95
CA ARG A 293 -3.45 -18.83 24.28
C ARG A 293 -4.49 -18.11 25.14
N ASN A 294 -4.36 -18.16 26.48
CA ASN A 294 -5.38 -17.68 27.41
C ASN A 294 -4.95 -16.44 28.24
N SER A 295 -3.80 -15.82 27.95
CA SER A 295 -3.21 -14.79 28.82
C SER A 295 -3.54 -13.35 28.38
N VAL A 296 -4.68 -12.82 28.83
CA VAL A 296 -4.95 -11.37 28.80
C VAL A 296 -4.42 -10.74 30.10
N LEU A 297 -3.51 -9.77 29.96
CA LEU A 297 -3.08 -8.80 30.99
C LEU A 297 -2.82 -9.34 32.43
N SER A 298 -1.57 -9.71 32.73
CA SER A 298 -1.06 -9.55 34.10
C SER A 298 0.41 -9.11 34.11
N LYS A 299 0.69 -7.98 34.78
CA LYS A 299 2.05 -7.58 35.15
C LYS A 299 2.38 -8.17 36.53
N LYS A 300 3.60 -8.69 36.70
CA LYS A 300 4.15 -9.01 38.04
C LYS A 300 4.17 -7.76 38.93
N PRO A 301 4.05 -7.97 40.24
CA PRO A 301 5.11 -7.53 41.14
C PRO A 301 5.81 -8.71 41.83
N SER A 302 6.94 -8.43 42.46
CA SER A 302 7.78 -9.38 43.21
C SER A 302 7.27 -9.64 44.63
N SER A 303 7.42 -10.86 45.12
CA SER A 303 7.18 -11.24 46.51
C SER A 303 8.15 -10.54 47.48
N GLY A 304 7.70 -10.18 48.69
CA GLY A 304 8.61 -9.75 49.75
C GLY A 304 8.01 -8.97 50.92
N SER A 305 7.34 -9.66 51.86
CA SER A 305 7.40 -9.32 53.29
C SER A 305 6.85 -10.47 54.16
N LEU A 306 7.45 -10.65 55.34
CA LEU A 306 6.98 -11.56 56.40
C LEU A 306 6.22 -10.75 57.46
N LEU A 307 4.98 -11.12 57.79
CA LEU A 307 4.34 -10.84 59.09
C LEU A 307 3.02 -11.61 59.23
N GLY A 308 2.62 -11.90 60.47
CA GLY A 308 1.37 -12.61 60.80
C GLY A 308 0.12 -11.72 60.75
N PRO A 309 -1.09 -12.30 60.91
CA PRO A 309 -2.35 -11.62 60.65
C PRO A 309 -2.79 -10.64 61.76
N PRO A 310 -3.02 -9.36 61.46
CA PRO A 310 -3.75 -8.43 62.33
C PRO A 310 -5.27 -8.46 62.06
N LYS A 311 -6.05 -7.90 62.99
CA LYS A 311 -7.53 -7.94 62.99
C LYS A 311 -8.14 -6.84 62.10
N HIS A 312 -9.41 -7.02 61.71
CA HIS A 312 -10.19 -6.01 60.97
C HIS A 312 -10.18 -4.63 61.66
N ALA A 313 -9.70 -3.61 60.96
CA ALA A 313 -10.05 -2.21 61.14
C ALA A 313 -9.89 -1.49 59.79
N GLY A 314 -10.86 -0.67 59.39
CA GLY A 314 -10.82 0.06 58.13
C GLY A 314 -9.80 1.20 58.15
N ALA A 315 -8.58 0.95 57.70
CA ALA A 315 -7.49 1.92 57.71
C ALA A 315 -7.66 2.99 56.63
N VAL A 316 -8.24 4.14 56.99
CA VAL A 316 -8.31 5.33 56.13
C VAL A 316 -6.89 5.84 55.85
N ARG A 317 -6.47 5.86 54.58
CA ARG A 317 -5.17 6.39 54.17
C ARG A 317 -5.33 7.78 53.55
N VAL A 318 -4.35 8.64 53.79
CA VAL A 318 -4.30 10.00 53.22
C VAL A 318 -3.23 10.02 52.14
N GLY A 319 -3.62 10.30 50.90
CA GLY A 319 -2.72 10.33 49.75
C GLY A 319 -2.80 11.66 49.02
N TYR A 320 -1.77 11.94 48.20
CA TYR A 320 -1.78 13.12 47.33
C TYR A 320 -2.73 12.87 46.14
N ASP A 321 -3.63 13.80 45.87
CA ASP A 321 -4.70 13.64 44.87
C ASP A 321 -4.33 14.08 43.45
N GLY A 322 -3.12 14.64 43.26
CA GLY A 322 -2.63 15.13 41.98
C GLY A 322 -3.07 16.56 41.65
N LEU A 323 -3.94 17.18 42.44
CA LEU A 323 -4.45 18.55 42.26
C LEU A 323 -3.88 19.54 43.29
N GLY A 324 -2.79 19.16 43.98
CA GLY A 324 -2.18 19.93 45.07
C GLY A 324 -2.68 19.56 46.46
N GLY A 325 -3.71 18.70 46.57
CA GLY A 325 -4.33 18.32 47.83
C GLY A 325 -3.82 17.00 48.42
N ARG A 326 -4.23 16.75 49.66
CA ARG A 326 -4.06 15.45 50.36
C ARG A 326 -5.42 14.93 50.79
N SER A 327 -6.07 14.17 49.91
CA SER A 327 -7.39 13.60 50.17
C SER A 327 -7.33 12.31 50.99
N LYS A 328 -8.40 12.03 51.75
CA LYS A 328 -8.56 10.80 52.55
C LYS A 328 -9.42 9.81 51.78
N PHE A 329 -8.88 8.64 51.46
CA PHE A 329 -9.65 7.57 50.82
C PHE A 329 -9.65 6.30 51.67
N ILE A 330 -10.82 5.66 51.70
CA ILE A 330 -10.97 4.29 52.18
C ILE A 330 -10.45 3.41 51.05
N GLN A 331 -9.34 2.69 51.28
CA GLN A 331 -8.88 1.69 50.33
C GLN A 331 -9.91 0.54 50.31
N PRO A 332 -10.52 0.20 49.16
CA PRO A 332 -11.45 -0.92 49.10
C PRO A 332 -10.75 -2.22 49.51
N THR A 333 -11.43 -3.03 50.32
CA THR A 333 -10.98 -4.39 50.63
C THR A 333 -10.76 -5.17 49.33
N ASN A 334 -9.71 -5.99 49.27
CA ASN A 334 -9.31 -6.63 48.02
C ASN A 334 -10.41 -7.57 47.54
N LEU A 335 -10.89 -7.42 46.29
CA LEU A 335 -11.96 -8.23 45.73
C LEU A 335 -11.61 -9.74 45.68
N MET A 336 -10.32 -10.09 45.77
CA MET A 336 -9.83 -11.47 45.95
C MET A 336 -10.29 -12.12 47.27
N GLU A 337 -10.69 -11.34 48.27
CA GLU A 337 -11.14 -11.82 49.59
C GLU A 337 -12.65 -12.09 49.63
N ILE A 338 -13.43 -11.62 48.65
CA ILE A 338 -14.86 -11.95 48.53
C ILE A 338 -15.03 -13.31 47.82
N ARG A 339 -14.56 -14.36 48.50
CA ARG A 339 -14.93 -15.75 48.20
C ARG A 339 -15.81 -16.29 49.32
N PRO A 340 -16.96 -16.93 49.01
CA PRO A 340 -17.65 -17.78 49.98
C PRO A 340 -16.65 -18.79 50.55
N GLY A 341 -16.46 -18.77 51.87
CA GLY A 341 -15.46 -19.59 52.53
C GLY A 341 -15.74 -21.09 52.35
N ALA A 342 -14.72 -21.87 51.98
CA ALA A 342 -14.87 -23.30 51.77
C ALA A 342 -15.33 -24.01 53.07
N VAL A 343 -16.63 -24.31 53.15
CA VAL A 343 -17.26 -24.91 54.33
C VAL A 343 -16.70 -26.32 54.55
N LYS A 344 -15.97 -26.52 55.65
CA LYS A 344 -15.37 -27.82 55.99
C LYS A 344 -16.46 -28.84 56.30
N SER A 345 -16.72 -29.74 55.36
CA SER A 345 -17.72 -30.80 55.48
C SER A 345 -17.30 -31.89 56.47
N LYS A 346 -17.74 -31.76 57.73
CA LYS A 346 -17.74 -32.88 58.68
C LYS A 346 -18.76 -33.94 58.22
N LYS A 347 -18.34 -35.19 58.09
CA LYS A 347 -19.20 -36.36 57.74
C LYS A 347 -19.43 -37.26 58.95
N LYS A 348 -20.48 -38.10 58.84
CA LYS A 348 -20.89 -39.24 59.70
C LYS A 348 -21.51 -38.86 61.07
N ASN A 349 -22.54 -39.55 61.59
CA ASN A 349 -23.40 -40.67 61.12
C ASN A 349 -24.90 -40.22 61.21
N VAL A 350 -25.98 -40.92 60.82
CA VAL A 350 -26.45 -42.31 61.07
C VAL A 350 -27.63 -42.70 60.11
N SER A 351 -27.75 -44.00 59.75
CA SER A 351 -28.90 -44.79 59.22
C SER A 351 -29.77 -44.37 57.99
N ARG A 352 -30.25 -45.39 57.26
CA ARG A 352 -31.17 -45.39 56.09
C ARG A 352 -32.29 -46.43 56.32
N PRO A 353 -33.58 -46.15 56.03
CA PRO A 353 -34.29 -46.80 54.88
C PRO A 353 -35.41 -45.94 54.25
N ALA A 354 -36.06 -46.26 53.11
CA ALA A 354 -35.67 -46.99 51.88
C ALA A 354 -36.61 -46.55 50.70
N PRO A 355 -37.06 -47.33 49.67
CA PRO A 355 -36.98 -46.84 48.29
C PRO A 355 -38.30 -46.73 47.48
N ALA A 356 -38.26 -45.93 46.41
CA ALA A 356 -39.14 -46.03 45.24
C ALA A 356 -38.32 -45.69 43.97
N ALA A 357 -38.73 -46.18 42.79
CA ALA A 357 -37.94 -46.11 41.56
C ALA A 357 -38.49 -45.08 40.53
N PRO A 358 -37.63 -44.46 39.70
CA PRO A 358 -38.04 -43.78 38.48
C PRO A 358 -38.10 -44.77 37.31
N CYS A 359 -39.21 -44.77 36.57
CA CYS A 359 -39.32 -45.42 35.26
C CYS A 359 -39.06 -44.40 34.13
N CYS A 360 -39.09 -44.89 32.89
CA CYS A 360 -39.10 -44.19 31.59
C CYS A 360 -39.71 -42.76 31.56
N SER A 361 -39.31 -41.86 30.64
CA SER A 361 -38.46 -42.02 29.45
C SER A 361 -37.97 -40.66 28.92
N GLN A 362 -36.89 -40.66 28.12
CA GLN A 362 -36.54 -39.52 27.27
C GLN A 362 -37.56 -39.38 26.11
N ALA A 363 -38.11 -38.17 25.92
CA ALA A 363 -38.74 -37.78 24.67
C ALA A 363 -37.69 -37.10 23.76
N LYS A 364 -37.68 -37.44 22.47
CA LYS A 364 -36.81 -36.80 21.46
C LYS A 364 -37.57 -35.71 20.68
N LEU A 365 -36.82 -34.76 20.13
CA LEU A 365 -37.33 -33.69 19.27
C LEU A 365 -37.62 -34.23 17.85
N ASP A 366 -38.85 -34.70 17.62
CA ASP A 366 -39.33 -35.17 16.30
C ASP A 366 -40.78 -34.68 16.04
N SER A 367 -41.10 -33.43 16.41
CA SER A 367 -42.46 -32.87 16.35
C SER A 367 -42.50 -31.39 15.91
N PHE A 368 -41.69 -31.01 14.90
CA PHE A 368 -41.64 -29.65 14.35
C PHE A 368 -41.79 -29.60 12.81
N LEU A 369 -42.52 -30.56 12.24
CA LEU A 369 -43.04 -30.50 10.87
C LEU A 369 -44.50 -30.97 10.83
N GLN A 370 -45.41 -30.06 11.13
CA GLN A 370 -46.83 -30.10 10.75
C GLN A 370 -47.35 -28.68 10.55
#